data_AF-A0A917P5S6-F1
#
_entry.id   AF-A0A917P5S6-F1
#
_cell.length_a   1.000
_cell.length_b   1.000
_cell.length_c   1.000
_cell.angle_alpha   90.00
_cell.angle_beta   90.00
_cell.angle_gamma   90.00
#
_symmetry.space_group_name_H-M   'P 1'
#
loop_
_entity.id
_entity.type
_entity.pdbx_description
1 polymer ?
#
loop_
_entity_poly.entity_id
_entity_poly.type
_entity_poly.pdbx_seq_one_letter_code
_entity_poly.pdbx_strand_id
1 'polypeptide(L)'
;MTAWTVVLLIPVFFLLFSGNDESADRGPAPRAAAAHAPSSSAAPESSAAPRAGKRLPRARPTRLLIPAIDVSAPFIGLAIGDSGQLEAPPADDVNLVGWQANGVSPGEAGTAIIAGHVDTATAPAVFAGLSELKKGDRFSVNRSDSRTAVFVVDSVETFAKDDFPDQRVYADTPQAQVRLITCAGDYDHAVQDYTANLVVFAHLV
;
A
#
# COMPACT_ATOMS: atom_id res chain seq x y z
N MET A 1 21.52 -51.15 -20.71
CA MET A 1 20.46 -51.87 -19.96
C MET A 1 19.40 -50.83 -19.61
N THR A 2 18.56 -50.48 -20.59
CA THR A 2 17.13 -50.85 -20.78
C THR A 2 16.22 -49.69 -20.38
N ALA A 3 15.73 -49.01 -21.42
CA ALA A 3 14.72 -47.97 -21.41
C ALA A 3 13.35 -48.49 -20.96
N TRP A 4 12.52 -47.61 -20.41
CA TRP A 4 11.07 -47.84 -20.27
C TRP A 4 10.31 -46.68 -20.90
N THR A 5 9.67 -46.99 -22.01
CA THR A 5 8.63 -46.22 -22.68
C THR A 5 7.30 -46.84 -22.28
N VAL A 6 6.31 -46.05 -21.84
CA VAL A 6 4.90 -46.47 -21.91
C VAL A 6 4.08 -45.29 -22.40
N VAL A 7 3.62 -45.41 -23.64
CA VAL A 7 2.54 -44.64 -24.26
C VAL A 7 1.23 -45.35 -23.91
N LEU A 8 0.18 -44.61 -23.56
CA LEU A 8 -1.18 -45.14 -23.55
C LEU A 8 -2.18 -44.05 -23.97
N LEU A 9 -2.56 -44.08 -25.26
CA LEU A 9 -3.86 -43.66 -25.77
C LEU A 9 -4.80 -44.87 -25.65
N ILE A 10 -6.12 -44.71 -25.45
CA ILE A 10 -7.20 -44.76 -26.47
C ILE A 10 -8.56 -44.31 -25.81
N PRO A 11 -9.76 -44.29 -26.45
CA PRO A 11 -10.67 -43.14 -26.49
C PRO A 11 -12.02 -43.44 -25.78
N VAL A 12 -13.07 -42.62 -25.99
CA VAL A 12 -14.39 -43.07 -26.48
C VAL A 12 -15.36 -41.88 -26.48
N PHE A 13 -15.91 -41.65 -27.65
CA PHE A 13 -17.02 -40.78 -28.01
C PHE A 13 -18.33 -41.56 -27.86
N PHE A 14 -19.37 -41.00 -27.25
CA PHE A 14 -20.77 -41.34 -27.57
C PHE A 14 -21.70 -40.16 -27.26
N LEU A 15 -22.26 -39.61 -28.34
CA LEU A 15 -23.48 -38.79 -28.40
C LEU A 15 -24.71 -39.61 -27.98
N LEU A 16 -25.82 -38.89 -27.72
CA LEU A 16 -27.27 -39.22 -27.78
C LEU A 16 -27.94 -38.47 -26.60
N PHE A 17 -29.01 -37.67 -26.72
CA PHE A 17 -30.32 -37.82 -27.38
C PHE A 17 -30.87 -36.38 -27.65
N SER A 18 -31.33 -36.04 -28.86
CA SER A 18 -32.76 -35.98 -29.27
C SER A 18 -33.68 -35.38 -28.18
N GLY A 19 -34.45 -34.31 -28.38
CA GLY A 19 -35.12 -33.78 -29.57
C GLY A 19 -36.59 -33.61 -29.20
N ASN A 20 -37.20 -32.46 -29.49
CA ASN A 20 -38.62 -32.39 -29.88
C ASN A 20 -38.95 -31.02 -30.48
N ASP A 21 -39.07 -31.01 -31.80
CA ASP A 21 -39.88 -30.05 -32.55
C ASP A 21 -41.37 -30.24 -32.19
N GLU A 22 -42.08 -29.14 -31.95
CA GLU A 22 -43.51 -29.10 -32.20
C GLU A 22 -43.83 -27.93 -33.14
N SER A 23 -44.50 -28.28 -34.23
CA SER A 23 -44.90 -27.40 -35.32
C SER A 23 -46.29 -26.80 -35.09
N ALA A 24 -46.44 -25.59 -35.61
CA ALA A 24 -47.64 -25.02 -36.24
C ALA A 24 -48.85 -24.65 -35.36
N ASP A 25 -49.18 -23.35 -35.37
CA ASP A 25 -50.46 -22.92 -35.96
C ASP A 25 -50.40 -21.45 -36.41
N ARG A 26 -50.87 -21.15 -37.62
CA ARG A 26 -51.06 -19.79 -38.16
C ARG A 26 -52.56 -19.63 -38.46
N GLY A 27 -53.25 -18.82 -37.66
CA GLY A 27 -54.56 -18.25 -37.97
C GLY A 27 -54.51 -16.71 -38.04
N PRO A 28 -55.31 -16.04 -38.90
CA PRO A 28 -55.24 -14.59 -39.10
C PRO A 28 -56.14 -13.76 -38.14
N ALA A 29 -55.82 -12.47 -38.02
CA ALA A 29 -56.27 -11.45 -37.05
C ALA A 29 -57.76 -11.00 -37.15
N PRO A 30 -58.30 -10.20 -36.19
CA PRO A 30 -58.13 -8.72 -36.24
C PRO A 30 -58.14 -7.90 -34.92
N ARG A 31 -57.43 -6.76 -34.96
CA ARG A 31 -57.64 -5.40 -34.38
C ARG A 31 -58.36 -5.20 -33.02
N ALA A 32 -57.67 -4.58 -32.04
CA ALA A 32 -58.02 -3.28 -31.43
C ALA A 32 -57.09 -2.83 -30.26
N ALA A 33 -56.76 -1.53 -30.29
CA ALA A 33 -56.63 -0.59 -29.17
C ALA A 33 -55.49 -0.69 -28.11
N ALA A 34 -54.60 0.30 -28.21
CA ALA A 34 -54.22 1.28 -27.18
C ALA A 34 -53.15 0.94 -26.10
N ALA A 35 -52.18 1.88 -26.07
CA ALA A 35 -51.56 2.51 -24.90
C ALA A 35 -50.20 2.00 -24.38
N HIS A 36 -49.29 2.99 -24.31
CA HIS A 36 -48.15 3.17 -23.41
C HIS A 36 -46.80 2.51 -23.72
N ALA A 37 -45.83 3.36 -24.09
CA ALA A 37 -44.52 3.39 -23.44
C ALA A 37 -43.83 4.75 -23.68
N PRO A 38 -43.47 5.52 -22.64
CA PRO A 38 -42.40 6.50 -22.73
C PRO A 38 -41.05 5.83 -22.39
N SER A 39 -40.00 6.38 -23.00
CA SER A 39 -38.62 6.50 -22.50
C SER A 39 -37.89 5.28 -21.90
N SER A 40 -36.79 4.92 -22.54
CA SER A 40 -35.50 4.98 -21.84
C SER A 40 -34.38 5.27 -22.82
N SER A 41 -34.01 6.55 -22.90
CA SER A 41 -32.72 6.96 -23.44
C SER A 41 -31.66 6.34 -22.54
N ALA A 42 -30.86 5.43 -23.09
CA ALA A 42 -29.70 4.90 -22.41
C ALA A 42 -28.80 6.06 -21.96
N ALA A 43 -28.71 6.27 -20.65
CA ALA A 43 -27.75 7.19 -20.06
C ALA A 43 -26.34 6.59 -20.25
N PRO A 44 -25.33 7.41 -20.56
CA PRO A 44 -23.98 6.91 -20.75
C PRO A 44 -23.45 6.37 -19.43
N GLU A 45 -22.79 5.21 -19.50
CA GLU A 45 -22.10 4.59 -18.37
C GLU A 45 -21.13 5.60 -17.76
N SER A 46 -21.43 5.97 -16.51
CA SER A 46 -20.58 6.83 -15.71
C SER A 46 -19.22 6.16 -15.56
N SER A 47 -18.21 6.70 -16.24
CA SER A 47 -16.80 6.34 -16.08
C SER A 47 -16.48 6.31 -14.59
N ALA A 48 -16.22 5.10 -14.07
CA ALA A 48 -15.95 4.89 -12.66
C ALA A 48 -14.76 5.77 -12.23
N ALA A 49 -15.04 6.85 -11.50
CA ALA A 49 -14.02 7.61 -10.82
C ALA A 49 -13.19 6.66 -9.96
N PRO A 50 -11.85 6.80 -9.91
CA PRO A 50 -11.00 5.93 -9.10
C PRO A 50 -11.54 5.92 -7.67
N ARG A 51 -11.85 4.72 -7.17
CA ARG A 51 -12.46 4.52 -5.85
C ARG A 51 -11.51 5.12 -4.83
N ALA A 52 -11.87 6.27 -4.27
CA ALA A 52 -11.03 6.93 -3.27
C ALA A 52 -10.80 5.93 -2.12
N GLY A 53 -9.53 5.58 -1.89
CA GLY A 53 -9.16 4.60 -0.86
C GLY A 53 -9.62 5.04 0.53
N LYS A 54 -9.51 4.14 1.51
CA LYS A 54 -9.69 4.51 2.92
C LYS A 54 -8.76 5.68 3.25
N ARG A 55 -9.31 6.69 3.92
CA ARG A 55 -8.59 7.88 4.39
C ARG A 55 -9.25 8.45 5.64
N LEU A 56 -8.47 9.19 6.40
CA LEU A 56 -8.85 9.94 7.59
C LEU A 56 -8.63 11.44 7.33
N PRO A 57 -9.31 12.33 8.07
CA PRO A 57 -8.97 13.76 8.08
C PRO A 57 -7.52 14.01 8.52
N ARG A 58 -6.99 15.21 8.32
CA ARG A 58 -5.69 15.58 8.87
C ARG A 58 -5.69 15.52 10.40
N ALA A 59 -4.70 14.88 11.02
CA ALA A 59 -4.46 14.97 12.46
C ALA A 59 -2.99 14.66 12.79
N ARG A 60 -2.45 15.27 13.85
CA ARG A 60 -1.05 15.05 14.22
C ARG A 60 -0.86 13.62 14.75
N PRO A 61 0.20 12.90 14.32
CA PRO A 61 0.53 11.62 14.93
C PRO A 61 1.10 11.84 16.34
N THR A 62 0.82 10.92 17.25
CA THR A 62 1.22 11.01 18.66
C THR A 62 2.04 9.80 19.10
N ARG A 63 1.78 8.62 18.54
CA ARG A 63 2.57 7.41 18.84
C ARG A 63 2.60 6.42 17.69
N LEU A 64 3.77 5.87 17.42
CA LEU A 64 3.96 4.77 16.46
C LEU A 64 4.08 3.46 17.22
N LEU A 65 3.39 2.43 16.74
CA LEU A 65 3.40 1.08 17.29
C LEU A 65 3.68 0.09 16.17
N ILE A 66 4.78 -0.67 16.25
CA ILE A 66 5.14 -1.73 15.31
C ILE A 66 5.38 -3.01 16.12
N PRO A 67 4.33 -3.82 16.38
CA PRO A 67 4.45 -4.98 17.28
C PRO A 67 5.45 -6.04 16.82
N ALA A 68 5.64 -6.21 15.51
CA ALA A 68 6.54 -7.23 14.96
C ALA A 68 8.02 -7.02 15.33
N ILE A 69 8.39 -5.81 15.75
CA ILE A 69 9.76 -5.41 16.10
C ILE A 69 9.79 -4.64 17.44
N ASP A 70 8.77 -4.84 18.28
CA ASP A 70 8.63 -4.25 19.63
C ASP A 70 8.75 -2.71 19.70
N VAL A 71 8.41 -2.00 18.62
CA VAL A 71 8.48 -0.53 18.59
C VAL A 71 7.25 0.09 19.21
N SER A 72 7.49 1.03 20.12
CA SER A 72 6.48 1.89 20.73
C SER A 72 7.06 3.28 21.00
N ALA A 73 7.01 4.15 19.99
CA ALA A 73 7.76 5.41 19.96
C ALA A 73 6.86 6.66 19.89
N PRO A 74 7.16 7.73 20.67
CA PRO A 74 6.56 9.04 20.45
C PRO A 74 7.05 9.71 19.17
N PHE A 75 6.27 10.69 18.69
CA PHE A 75 6.60 11.50 17.51
C PHE A 75 7.20 12.85 17.90
N ILE A 76 8.13 13.30 17.06
CA ILE A 76 8.45 14.73 16.90
C ILE A 76 8.05 15.21 15.51
N GLY A 77 7.87 16.53 15.37
CA GLY A 77 7.72 17.15 14.05
C GLY A 77 9.08 17.39 13.42
N LEU A 78 9.24 16.98 12.17
CA LEU A 78 10.40 17.26 11.34
C LEU A 78 10.07 18.33 10.30
N ALA A 79 11.06 19.16 10.04
CA ALA A 79 11.05 20.11 8.93
C ALA A 79 11.88 19.56 7.77
N ILE A 80 11.65 20.14 6.59
CA ILE A 80 12.59 20.02 5.50
C ILE A 80 13.65 21.09 5.75
N GLY A 81 14.91 20.67 5.86
CA GLY A 81 16.05 21.57 6.06
C GLY A 81 16.37 22.37 4.79
N ASP A 82 17.31 23.30 4.89
CA ASP A 82 17.69 24.19 3.79
C ASP A 82 18.25 23.46 2.56
N SER A 83 18.74 22.23 2.75
CA SER A 83 19.19 21.33 1.68
C SER A 83 18.04 20.69 0.87
N GLY A 84 16.78 20.93 1.26
CA GLY A 84 15.61 20.31 0.64
C GLY A 84 15.30 18.91 1.16
N GLN A 85 16.08 18.40 2.12
CA GLN A 85 15.92 17.05 2.67
C GLN A 85 15.20 17.04 4.01
N LEU A 86 14.52 15.93 4.31
CA LEU A 86 13.93 15.70 5.62
C LEU A 86 15.04 15.51 6.66
N GLU A 87 15.04 16.35 7.70
CA GLU A 87 16.00 16.21 8.79
C GLU A 87 15.66 14.98 9.64
N ALA A 88 16.66 14.17 10.00
CA ALA A 88 16.46 13.07 10.91
C ALA A 88 16.13 13.58 12.33
N PRO A 89 15.42 12.80 13.17
CA PRO A 89 15.22 13.15 14.57
C PRO A 89 16.57 13.29 15.32
N PRO A 90 16.61 13.96 16.49
CA PRO A 90 17.81 14.02 17.32
C PRO A 90 18.39 12.64 17.61
N ALA A 91 19.71 12.48 17.48
CA ALA A 91 20.40 11.20 17.65
C ALA A 91 20.69 10.84 19.12
N ASP A 92 20.39 11.74 20.07
CA ASP A 92 20.56 11.53 21.51
C ASP A 92 19.39 10.80 22.17
N ASP A 93 18.26 10.64 21.47
CA ASP A 93 17.12 9.82 21.90
C ASP A 93 16.90 8.62 20.97
N VAL A 94 17.20 7.44 21.50
CA VAL A 94 17.09 6.17 20.78
C VAL A 94 15.66 5.76 20.45
N ASN A 95 14.63 6.37 21.06
CA ASN A 95 13.23 5.96 20.90
C ASN A 95 12.35 7.06 20.29
N LEU A 96 12.91 7.89 19.39
CA LEU A 96 12.14 8.91 18.65
C LEU A 96 11.92 8.57 17.19
N VAL A 97 10.69 8.77 16.73
CA VAL A 97 10.39 8.91 15.30
C VAL A 97 10.02 10.35 14.99
N GLY A 98 10.42 10.81 13.82
CA GLY A 98 10.03 12.11 13.30
C GLY A 98 9.05 11.97 12.13
N TRP A 99 8.08 12.88 12.06
CA TRP A 99 7.14 12.97 10.93
C TRP A 99 7.31 14.32 10.22
N GLN A 100 7.31 14.33 8.88
CA GLN A 100 7.31 15.58 8.11
C GLN A 100 6.02 16.37 8.39
N ALA A 101 6.11 17.39 9.25
CA ALA A 101 4.93 18.00 9.89
C ALA A 101 4.10 18.91 8.96
N ASN A 102 4.73 19.43 7.90
CA ASN A 102 4.10 20.24 6.87
C ASN A 102 3.50 19.38 5.73
N GLY A 103 3.73 18.08 5.74
CA GLY A 103 3.30 17.11 4.74
C GLY A 103 1.98 16.45 5.11
N VAL A 104 1.74 15.28 4.52
CA VAL A 104 0.55 14.46 4.74
C VAL A 104 0.62 13.79 6.10
N SER A 105 -0.47 13.86 6.87
CA SER A 105 -0.52 13.18 8.17
C SER A 105 -0.84 11.68 8.01
N PRO A 106 -0.29 10.79 8.87
CA PRO A 106 -0.53 9.35 8.72
C PRO A 106 -2.01 8.98 8.76
N GLY A 107 -2.54 8.54 7.62
CA GLY A 107 -3.94 8.15 7.41
C GLY A 107 -4.73 9.16 6.57
N GLU A 108 -4.23 10.37 6.37
CA GLU A 108 -4.72 11.30 5.35
C GLU A 108 -4.40 10.76 3.95
N ALA A 109 -5.18 11.16 2.95
CA ALA A 109 -4.87 10.81 1.56
C ALA A 109 -3.54 11.46 1.18
N GLY A 110 -2.65 10.67 0.59
CA GLY A 110 -1.29 11.07 0.28
C GLY A 110 -0.23 10.20 0.94
N THR A 111 1.04 10.58 0.75
CA THR A 111 2.19 9.87 1.30
C THR A 111 2.70 10.56 2.57
N ALA A 112 2.51 9.93 3.73
CA ALA A 112 3.10 10.40 4.98
C ALA A 112 4.51 9.82 5.17
N ILE A 113 5.49 10.68 5.48
CA ILE A 113 6.89 10.29 5.69
C ILE A 113 7.23 10.30 7.17
N ILE A 114 7.75 9.16 7.65
CA ILE A 114 8.19 8.97 9.02
C ILE A 114 9.63 8.47 9.00
N ALA A 115 10.53 9.18 9.68
CA ALA A 115 11.94 8.83 9.76
C ALA A 115 12.35 8.47 11.19
N GLY A 116 13.32 7.59 11.34
CA GLY A 116 13.87 7.19 12.63
C GLY A 116 15.26 6.59 12.45
N HIS A 117 16.07 6.64 13.50
CA HIS A 117 17.43 6.11 13.48
C HIS A 117 17.44 4.57 13.52
N VAL A 118 18.40 3.97 12.83
CA VAL A 118 18.70 2.54 12.93
C VAL A 118 19.50 2.27 14.20
N ASP A 119 20.47 3.14 14.49
CA ASP A 119 21.26 3.15 15.70
C ASP A 119 21.75 4.56 16.04
N THR A 120 22.43 4.64 17.17
CA THR A 120 23.18 5.80 17.64
C THR A 120 24.64 5.39 17.83
N ALA A 121 25.50 6.34 18.21
CA ALA A 121 26.91 6.03 18.49
C ALA A 121 27.13 4.96 19.57
N THR A 122 26.12 4.65 20.40
CA THR A 122 26.26 3.77 21.56
C THR A 122 25.24 2.63 21.64
N ALA A 123 24.14 2.67 20.88
CA ALA A 123 23.07 1.68 20.97
C ALA A 123 22.19 1.62 19.71
N PRO A 124 21.57 0.47 19.42
CA PRO A 124 20.47 0.38 18.46
C PRO A 124 19.34 1.36 18.81
N ALA A 125 18.68 1.90 17.80
CA ALA A 125 17.63 2.90 17.94
C ALA A 125 16.27 2.37 17.47
N VAL A 126 15.28 3.26 17.38
CA VAL A 126 13.86 2.93 17.18
C VAL A 126 13.59 2.06 15.95
N PHE A 127 14.40 2.19 14.89
CA PHE A 127 14.26 1.44 13.65
C PHE A 127 15.37 0.41 13.42
N ALA A 128 16.09 0.01 14.47
CA ALA A 128 17.10 -1.06 14.40
C ALA A 128 16.58 -2.35 13.74
N GLY A 129 15.34 -2.74 14.06
CA GLY A 129 14.69 -3.94 13.52
C GLY A 129 13.86 -3.69 12.26
N LEU A 130 13.87 -2.49 11.65
CA LEU A 130 12.94 -2.15 10.57
C LEU A 130 13.08 -3.07 9.34
N SER A 131 14.27 -3.61 9.11
CA SER A 131 14.57 -4.60 8.06
C SER A 131 13.91 -5.98 8.27
N GLU A 132 13.45 -6.27 9.49
CA GLU A 132 12.83 -7.55 9.84
C GLU A 132 11.35 -7.60 9.46
N LEU A 133 10.74 -6.45 9.15
CA LEU A 133 9.36 -6.36 8.70
C LEU A 133 9.15 -7.06 7.37
N LYS A 134 7.95 -7.60 7.20
CA LYS A 134 7.54 -8.37 6.02
C LYS A 134 6.23 -7.83 5.48
N LYS A 135 6.01 -8.08 4.19
CA LYS A 135 4.72 -7.84 3.56
C LYS A 135 3.61 -8.52 4.36
N GLY A 136 2.56 -7.77 4.69
CA GLY A 136 1.44 -8.23 5.51
C GLY A 136 1.55 -7.89 7.00
N ASP A 137 2.73 -7.53 7.50
CA ASP A 137 2.88 -7.02 8.86
C ASP A 137 2.08 -5.74 9.03
N ARG A 138 1.61 -5.52 10.27
CA ARG A 138 0.80 -4.35 10.60
C ARG A 138 1.49 -3.47 11.60
N PHE A 139 1.30 -2.18 11.43
CA PHE A 139 1.65 -1.18 12.42
C PHE A 139 0.52 -0.16 12.54
N SER A 140 0.57 0.64 13.60
CA SER A 140 -0.45 1.64 13.85
C SER A 140 0.11 2.96 14.33
N VAL A 141 -0.58 4.03 13.97
CA VAL A 141 -0.29 5.38 14.40
C VAL A 141 -1.46 5.92 15.21
N ASN A 142 -1.24 6.17 16.49
CA ASN A 142 -2.16 6.93 17.32
C ASN A 142 -2.09 8.40 16.92
N ARG A 143 -3.24 9.07 16.93
CA ARG A 143 -3.38 10.44 16.44
C ARG A 143 -4.04 11.34 17.47
N SER A 144 -3.85 12.64 17.31
CA SER A 144 -4.36 13.67 18.22
C SER A 144 -5.89 13.79 18.20
N ASP A 145 -6.55 13.23 17.19
CA ASP A 145 -8.01 13.16 17.06
C ASP A 145 -8.61 11.90 17.70
N SER A 146 -7.85 11.22 18.57
CA SER A 146 -8.22 9.99 19.26
C SER A 146 -8.52 8.80 18.36
N ARG A 147 -8.20 8.90 17.07
CA ARG A 147 -8.26 7.78 16.13
C ARG A 147 -6.91 7.09 16.02
N THR A 148 -6.94 5.83 15.62
CA THR A 148 -5.74 5.05 15.26
C THR A 148 -5.80 4.73 13.77
N ALA A 149 -4.75 5.10 13.04
CA ALA A 149 -4.55 4.70 11.66
C ALA A 149 -3.78 3.38 11.64
N VAL A 150 -4.33 2.33 11.02
CA VAL A 150 -3.69 1.02 10.92
C VAL A 150 -3.21 0.81 9.51
N PHE A 151 -1.96 0.40 9.36
CA PHE A 151 -1.32 0.19 8.08
C PHE A 151 -0.90 -1.26 7.93
N VAL A 152 -0.86 -1.73 6.69
CA VAL A 152 -0.24 -3.00 6.33
C VAL A 152 0.98 -2.75 5.45
N VAL A 153 2.06 -3.45 5.73
CA VAL A 153 3.31 -3.38 4.96
C VAL A 153 3.10 -4.03 3.59
N ASP A 154 3.44 -3.29 2.55
CA ASP A 154 3.41 -3.74 1.16
C ASP A 154 4.76 -4.32 0.73
N SER A 155 5.84 -3.66 1.13
CA SER A 155 7.22 -4.03 0.80
C SER A 155 8.22 -3.35 1.74
N VAL A 156 9.40 -3.95 1.85
CA VAL A 156 10.57 -3.44 2.57
C VAL A 156 11.73 -3.47 1.59
N GLU A 157 12.27 -2.31 1.27
CA GLU A 157 13.27 -2.16 0.20
C GLU A 157 14.43 -1.29 0.68
N THR A 158 15.65 -1.64 0.25
CA THR A 158 16.87 -0.89 0.56
C THR A 158 17.38 -0.24 -0.71
N PHE A 159 17.67 1.05 -0.66
CA PHE A 159 18.18 1.84 -1.78
C PHE A 159 19.50 2.49 -1.39
N ALA A 160 20.50 2.40 -2.26
CA ALA A 160 21.73 3.16 -2.10
C ALA A 160 21.43 4.66 -2.12
N LYS A 161 22.15 5.46 -1.33
CA LYS A 161 21.86 6.90 -1.22
C LYS A 161 22.19 7.69 -2.49
N ASP A 162 23.13 7.19 -3.29
CA ASP A 162 23.52 7.77 -4.57
C ASP A 162 22.53 7.49 -5.71
N ASP A 163 21.67 6.48 -5.56
CA ASP A 163 20.60 6.11 -6.50
C ASP A 163 19.24 6.03 -5.78
N PHE A 164 19.00 6.93 -4.82
CA PHE A 164 17.78 6.93 -4.03
C PHE A 164 16.59 7.38 -4.90
N PRO A 165 15.50 6.59 -5.03
CA PRO A 165 14.41 6.90 -5.95
C PRO A 165 13.42 7.91 -5.32
N ASP A 166 13.84 9.16 -5.18
CA ASP A 166 13.08 10.24 -4.53
C ASP A 166 11.63 10.33 -5.02
N GLN A 167 11.43 10.31 -6.33
CA GLN A 167 10.09 10.40 -6.92
C GLN A 167 9.19 9.25 -6.50
N ARG A 168 9.72 8.04 -6.29
CA ARG A 168 8.92 6.89 -5.87
C ARG A 168 8.62 6.92 -4.37
N VAL A 169 9.58 7.40 -3.57
CA VAL A 169 9.46 7.42 -2.11
C VAL A 169 8.59 8.59 -1.65
N TYR A 170 8.82 9.78 -2.21
CA TYR A 170 8.23 11.03 -1.72
C TYR A 170 7.05 11.55 -2.52
N ALA A 171 6.77 11.03 -3.73
CA ALA A 171 5.61 11.49 -4.48
C ALA A 171 4.30 11.21 -3.74
N ASP A 172 3.36 12.13 -3.97
CA ASP A 172 2.03 12.04 -3.41
C ASP A 172 1.18 10.97 -4.10
N THR A 173 0.13 10.50 -3.43
CA THR A 173 -0.76 9.44 -3.91
C THR A 173 -2.21 9.72 -3.55
N PRO A 174 -3.20 9.36 -4.38
CA PRO A 174 -4.61 9.51 -4.01
C PRO A 174 -5.07 8.62 -2.83
N GLN A 175 -4.24 7.67 -2.41
CA GLN A 175 -4.50 6.75 -1.29
C GLN A 175 -3.76 7.19 -0.04
N ALA A 176 -4.23 6.80 1.15
CA ALA A 176 -3.49 7.01 2.38
C ALA A 176 -2.34 5.99 2.51
N GLN A 177 -1.11 6.45 2.32
CA GLN A 177 0.11 5.65 2.37
C GLN A 177 1.12 6.21 3.38
N VAL A 178 2.02 5.35 3.85
CA VAL A 178 3.14 5.71 4.73
C VAL A 178 4.44 5.19 4.14
N ARG A 179 5.52 5.95 4.36
CA ARG A 179 6.91 5.48 4.27
C ARG A 179 7.54 5.54 5.65
N LEU A 180 8.04 4.41 6.14
CA LEU A 180 8.97 4.38 7.29
C LEU A 180 10.38 4.33 6.71
N ILE A 181 11.25 5.25 7.11
CA ILE A 181 12.59 5.40 6.53
C ILE A 181 13.63 5.35 7.64
N THR A 182 14.69 4.58 7.42
CA THR A 182 15.88 4.57 8.27
C THR A 182 17.16 4.44 7.45
N CYS A 183 18.31 4.73 8.05
CA CYS A 183 19.61 4.45 7.47
C CYS A 183 19.85 2.93 7.36
N ALA A 184 20.60 2.51 6.36
CA ALA A 184 20.90 1.10 6.10
C ALA A 184 22.23 0.93 5.34
N GLY A 185 22.62 -0.33 5.10
CA GLY A 185 23.88 -0.65 4.41
C GLY A 185 25.10 -0.48 5.31
N ASP A 186 26.28 -0.46 4.69
CA ASP A 186 27.54 -0.29 5.42
C ASP A 186 27.68 1.15 5.92
N TYR A 187 28.32 1.30 7.08
CA TYR A 187 28.68 2.60 7.64
C TYR A 187 30.02 3.08 7.06
N ASP A 188 30.01 4.20 6.36
CA ASP A 188 31.20 4.86 5.85
C ASP A 188 31.77 5.80 6.91
N HIS A 189 32.87 5.40 7.52
CA HIS A 189 33.57 6.18 8.55
C HIS A 189 34.21 7.48 8.02
N ALA A 190 34.48 7.59 6.72
CA ALA A 190 35.11 8.78 6.14
C ALA A 190 34.14 9.96 6.07
N VAL A 191 32.86 9.68 5.76
CA VAL A 191 31.79 10.68 5.70
C VAL A 191 30.82 10.59 6.89
N GLN A 192 31.07 9.65 7.80
CA GLN A 192 30.27 9.39 9.00
C GLN A 192 28.79 9.12 8.71
N ASP A 193 28.52 8.38 7.64
CA ASP A 193 27.16 8.14 7.17
C ASP A 193 26.97 6.72 6.62
N TYR A 194 25.73 6.27 6.62
CA TYR A 194 25.33 4.99 6.02
C TYR A 194 25.24 5.09 4.50
N THR A 195 25.61 4.03 3.81
CA THR A 195 25.62 3.97 2.34
C THR A 195 24.23 3.84 1.70
N ALA A 196 23.22 3.43 2.46
CA ALA A 196 21.87 3.20 1.97
C ALA A 196 20.79 3.71 2.94
N ASN A 197 19.55 3.69 2.46
CA ASN A 197 18.35 3.87 3.25
C ASN A 197 17.43 2.67 3.04
N LEU A 198 16.80 2.22 4.12
CA LEU A 198 15.71 1.25 4.06
C LEU A 198 14.37 1.97 4.14
N VAL A 199 13.46 1.60 3.25
CA VAL A 199 12.12 2.17 3.12
C VAL A 199 11.08 1.07 3.21
N VAL A 200 10.17 1.20 4.17
CA VAL A 200 8.97 0.39 4.28
C VAL A 200 7.83 1.12 3.59
N PHE A 201 7.23 0.48 2.59
CA PHE A 201 6.02 0.97 1.92
C PHE A 201 4.80 0.34 2.56
N ALA A 202 3.79 1.14 2.89
CA ALA A 202 2.57 0.64 3.52
C ALA A 202 1.34 1.47 3.14
N HIS A 203 0.17 0.85 3.22
CA HIS A 203 -1.12 1.50 2.98
C HIS A 203 -2.10 1.31 4.15
N LEU A 204 -3.05 2.25 4.27
CA LEU A 204 -4.09 2.24 5.29
C LEU A 204 -5.12 1.13 5.04
N VAL A 205 -5.51 0.41 6.10
CA VAL A 205 -6.50 -0.69 6.05
C VAL A 205 -7.75 -0.47 6.88
#